data_AF-A0A351A1L5-F1
#
_entry.id   AF-A0A351A1L5-F1
#
_cell.length_a   1.000
_cell.length_b   1.000
_cell.length_c   1.000
_cell.angle_alpha   90.00
_cell.angle_beta   90.00
_cell.angle_gamma   90.00
#
_symmetry.space_group_name_H-M   'P 1'
#
loop_
_entity.id
_entity.type
_entity.pdbx_description
1 polymer ?
#
loop_
_entity_poly.entity_id
_entity_poly.type
_entity_poly.pdbx_seq_one_letter_code
_entity_poly.pdbx_strand_id
1 'polypeptide(L)' 'GARADICVFDPDTHVTVTRDNLRSQGKNTPFLGMELPGKVRYTLVEGQVMYAVD' A
#
# COMPACT_ATOMS: atom_id res chain seq x y z
N GLY A 1 13.08 22.97 4.91
CA GLY A 1 12.81 21.66 4.30
C GLY A 1 11.35 21.31 4.49
N ALA A 2 10.84 20.31 3.76
CA ALA A 2 9.49 19.77 3.95
C ALA A 2 9.48 18.66 5.02
N ARG A 3 8.28 18.25 5.49
CA ARG A 3 8.13 17.06 6.34
C ARG A 3 8.58 15.81 5.59
N ALA A 4 9.23 14.89 6.28
CA ALA A 4 9.73 13.64 5.70
C ALA A 4 8.62 12.58 5.57
N ASP A 5 7.55 12.94 4.88
CA ASP A 5 6.43 12.05 4.56
C ASP A 5 6.68 11.46 3.16
N ILE A 6 6.96 10.16 3.09
CA ILE A 6 7.48 9.50 1.89
C ILE A 6 6.72 8.19 1.63
N CYS A 7 6.33 7.96 0.39
CA CYS A 7 5.80 6.68 -0.08
C CYS A 7 6.77 6.08 -1.09
N VAL A 8 7.24 4.86 -0.82
CA VAL A 8 8.07 4.08 -1.75
C VAL A 8 7.21 2.93 -2.26
N PHE A 9 7.06 2.84 -3.59
CA PHE A 9 6.31 1.77 -4.24
C PHE A 9 7.11 1.20 -5.41
N ASP A 10 6.86 -0.07 -5.70
CA ASP A 10 7.37 -0.75 -6.88
C ASP A 10 6.33 -0.62 -8.01
N PRO A 11 6.65 0.06 -9.13
CA PRO A 11 5.72 0.25 -10.24
C PRO A 11 5.52 -1.00 -11.12
N ASP A 12 6.45 -1.96 -11.09
CA ASP A 12 6.43 -3.13 -11.98
C ASP A 12 5.60 -4.29 -11.39
N THR A 13 5.35 -4.24 -10.08
CA THR A 13 4.49 -5.22 -9.39
C THR A 13 3.01 -4.98 -9.72
N HIS A 14 2.25 -6.07 -9.87
CA HIS A 14 0.79 -6.04 -9.96
C HIS A 14 0.17 -6.76 -8.75
N VAL A 15 -0.93 -6.24 -8.22
CA VAL A 15 -1.59 -6.76 -7.00
C VAL A 15 -3.07 -6.98 -7.25
N THR A 16 -3.52 -8.23 -7.11
CA THR A 16 -4.94 -8.55 -7.02
C THR A 16 -5.48 -8.12 -5.66
N VAL A 17 -6.54 -7.33 -5.61
CA VAL A 17 -7.21 -6.96 -4.36
C VAL A 17 -8.03 -8.14 -3.87
N THR A 18 -7.68 -8.67 -2.70
CA THR A 18 -8.37 -9.79 -2.06
C THR A 18 -8.86 -9.40 -0.67
N ARG A 19 -9.78 -10.18 -0.10
CA ARG A 19 -10.25 -9.91 1.28
C ARG A 19 -9.11 -10.01 2.30
N ASP A 20 -8.14 -10.87 2.04
CA ASP A 20 -7.02 -11.18 2.94
C ASP A 20 -5.96 -10.08 2.96
N ASN A 21 -5.74 -9.39 1.83
CA ASN A 21 -4.72 -8.33 1.75
C ASN A 21 -5.24 -6.93 2.13
N LEU A 22 -6.56 -6.75 2.27
CA LEU A 22 -7.12 -5.53 2.83
C LEU A 22 -6.80 -5.43 4.33
N ARG A 23 -6.19 -4.32 4.76
CA ARG A 23 -5.91 -4.08 6.19
C ARG A 23 -7.14 -3.62 6.98
N SER A 24 -8.08 -2.93 6.33
CA SER A 24 -9.32 -2.48 6.97
C SER A 24 -10.14 -3.66 7.50
N GLN A 25 -10.86 -3.45 8.61
CA GLN A 25 -11.86 -4.42 9.10
C GLN A 25 -13.03 -4.53 8.12
N GLY A 26 -13.41 -3.43 7.46
CA GLY A 26 -14.39 -3.42 6.38
C GLY A 26 -13.77 -3.99 5.09
N LYS A 27 -14.26 -5.14 4.64
CA LYS A 27 -13.77 -5.82 3.42
C LYS A 27 -14.61 -5.52 2.17
N ASN A 28 -15.63 -4.67 2.28
CA ASN A 28 -16.47 -4.29 1.14
C ASN A 28 -15.80 -3.16 0.36
N THR A 29 -15.40 -3.44 -0.88
CA THR A 29 -14.78 -2.45 -1.78
C THR A 29 -15.10 -2.83 -3.23
N PRO A 30 -15.33 -1.86 -4.12
CA PRO A 30 -15.53 -2.12 -5.54
C PRO A 30 -14.30 -2.73 -6.22
N PHE A 31 -13.12 -2.68 -5.58
CA PHE A 31 -11.88 -3.18 -6.16
C PHE A 31 -11.66 -4.69 -5.96
N LEU A 32 -12.51 -5.39 -5.19
CA LEU A 32 -12.33 -6.83 -4.94
C LEU A 32 -12.24 -7.63 -6.26
N GLY A 33 -11.18 -8.42 -6.39
CA GLY A 33 -10.89 -9.23 -7.58
C GLY A 33 -10.22 -8.48 -8.73
N MET A 34 -10.08 -7.16 -8.63
CA MET A 34 -9.32 -6.37 -9.61
C MET A 34 -7.82 -6.52 -9.38
N GLU A 35 -7.06 -6.59 -10.47
CA GLU A 35 -5.61 -6.43 -10.46
C GLU A 35 -5.26 -4.95 -10.67
N LEU A 36 -4.45 -4.40 -9.76
CA LEU A 36 -4.00 -3.02 -9.81
C LEU A 36 -2.48 -2.96 -10.00
N PRO A 37 -1.97 -2.03 -10.82
CA PRO A 37 -0.53 -1.84 -10.98
C PRO A 37 0.06 -1.11 -9.78
N GLY A 38 1.31 -1.43 -9.48
CA GLY A 38 2.08 -0.87 -8.38
C GLY A 38 1.81 -1.54 -7.03
N LYS A 39 2.83 -1.60 -6.18
CA LYS A 39 2.70 -2.03 -4.78
C LYS A 39 3.54 -1.15 -3.85
N VAL A 40 2.90 -0.57 -2.84
CA VAL A 40 3.61 0.17 -1.77
C VAL A 40 4.52 -0.80 -1.01
N ARG A 41 5.79 -0.44 -0.87
CA ARG A 41 6.80 -1.16 -0.09
C ARG A 41 7.05 -0.49 1.26
N TYR A 42 7.06 0.85 1.29
CA TYR A 42 7.26 1.62 2.51
C TYR A 42 6.40 2.89 2.55
N THR A 43 5.91 3.21 3.75
CA THR A 43 5.36 4.54 4.07
C THR A 43 6.09 5.08 5.27
N LEU A 44 6.72 6.24 5.12
CA LEU A 44 7.37 6.99 6.18
C LEU A 44 6.53 8.21 6.52
N VAL A 45 6.34 8.46 7.81
CA VAL A 45 5.68 9.65 8.35
C VAL A 45 6.67 10.32 9.29
N GLU A 46 7.01 11.58 9.01
CA GLU A 46 8.04 12.32 9.75
C GLU A 46 9.38 11.57 9.85
N GLY A 47 9.73 10.82 8.80
CA GLY A 47 10.96 10.02 8.74
C GLY A 47 10.89 8.68 9.48
N GLN A 48 9.77 8.34 10.14
CA GLN A 48 9.57 7.04 10.78
C GLN A 48 8.80 6.09 9.87
N VAL A 49 9.26 4.83 9.79
CA VAL A 49 8.60 3.79 9.01
C VAL A 49 7.29 3.39 9.70
N MET A 50 6.16 3.75 9.11
CA MET A 50 4.82 3.39 9.60
C MET A 50 4.26 2.16 8.90
N TYR A 51 4.78 1.86 7.70
CA TYR A 51 4.41 0.68 6.94
C TYR A 51 5.64 0.13 6.22
N ALA A 52 5.79 -1.19 6.26
CA ALA A 52 6.73 -1.94 5.46
C ALA A 52 6.06 -3.24 5.01
N VAL A 53 6.28 -3.62 3.75
CA VAL A 53 6.03 -4.97 3.25
C VAL A 53 7.37 -5.61 2.97
N ASP A 54 7.66 -6.67 3.74
CA ASP A 54 8.76 -7.60 3.47
C ASP A 54 8.75 -8.02 1.99
#